data_AF-A0A3N5GUY9-F1
#
_entry.id   AF-A0A3N5GUY9-F1
#
_cell.length_a   1.000
_cell.length_b   1.000
_cell.length_c   1.000
_cell.angle_alpha   90.00
_cell.angle_beta   90.00
_cell.angle_gamma   90.00
#
_symmetry.space_group_name_H-M   'P 1'
#
loop_
_entity.id
_entity.type
_entity.pdbx_description
1 polymer ?
#
loop_
_entity_poly.entity_id
_entity_poly.type
_entity_poly.pdbx_seq_one_letter_code
_entity_poly.pdbx_strand_id
1 'polypeptide(L)' 'MLIRVGDRAPAVVSALTAQGILIKDRSREHGCEGCVRMTAGVVEHTTRALAAMEEFLCAAQ' A
#
# COMPACT_ATOMS: atom_id res chain seq x y z
N MET A 1 -3.25 -4.29 8.90
CA MET A 1 -4.25 -4.71 7.90
C MET A 1 -3.57 -5.22 6.64
N LEU A 2 -4.16 -6.24 6.01
CA LEU A 2 -3.74 -6.77 4.71
C LEU A 2 -4.67 -6.19 3.64
N ILE A 3 -4.10 -5.72 2.53
CA ILE A 3 -4.81 -4.97 1.49
C ILE A 3 -4.43 -5.57 0.14
N ARG A 4 -5.43 -5.94 -0.67
CA ARG A 4 -5.21 -6.44 -2.02
C ARG A 4 -5.16 -5.26 -3.00
N VAL A 5 -4.03 -5.11 -3.68
CA VAL A 5 -3.76 -4.05 -4.67
C VAL A 5 -3.39 -4.61 -6.05
N GLY A 6 -3.52 -5.94 -6.22
CA GLY A 6 -3.24 -6.65 -7.47
C GLY A 6 -1.76 -6.65 -7.83
N ASP A 7 -1.48 -6.81 -9.12
CA ASP A 7 -0.11 -6.95 -9.67
C ASP A 7 0.76 -5.70 -9.46
N ARG A 8 0.15 -4.60 -9.02
CA ARG A 8 0.82 -3.33 -8.74
C ARG A 8 1.41 -3.25 -7.33
N ALA A 9 1.35 -4.31 -6.52
CA ALA A 9 1.86 -4.31 -5.13
C ALA A 9 3.28 -3.73 -4.97
N PRO A 10 4.29 -4.11 -5.79
CA PRO A 10 5.62 -3.50 -5.68
C PRO A 10 5.62 -1.99 -6.01
N ALA A 11 4.82 -1.58 -6.98
CA ALA A 11 4.73 -0.19 -7.41
C ALA A 11 4.03 0.70 -6.36
N VAL A 12 2.97 0.19 -5.72
CA VAL A 12 2.30 0.86 -4.59
C VAL A 12 3.30 1.07 -3.45
N VAL A 13 4.07 0.04 -3.08
CA VAL A 13 5.07 0.13 -2.01
C VAL A 13 6.13 1.18 -2.34
N SER A 14 6.63 1.21 -3.58
CA SER A 14 7.61 2.20 -4.03
C SER A 14 7.06 3.64 -3.98
N ALA A 15 5.83 3.85 -4.46
CA ALA A 15 5.19 5.17 -4.49
C ALA A 15 4.97 5.72 -3.07
N LEU A 16 4.41 4.91 -2.16
CA LEU A 16 4.21 5.30 -0.77
C LEU A 16 5.54 5.55 -0.04
N THR A 17 6.57 4.74 -0.33
CA THR A 17 7.90 4.93 0.27
C THR A 17 8.50 6.28 -0.15
N ALA A 18 8.33 6.70 -1.40
CA ALA A 18 8.77 8.01 -1.88
C ALA A 18 8.07 9.19 -1.16
N GLN A 19 6.88 8.95 -0.60
CA GLN A 19 6.13 9.90 0.22
C GLN A 19 6.40 9.74 1.73
N GLY A 20 7.38 8.92 2.12
CA GLY A 20 7.74 8.68 3.52
C GLY A 20 6.74 7.78 4.28
N ILE A 21 5.95 6.98 3.57
CA ILE A 21 4.98 6.03 4.14
C ILE A 21 5.50 4.61 3.92
N LEU A 22 5.83 3.92 5.01
CA LEU A 22 6.35 2.55 4.94
C LEU A 22 5.21 1.52 5.06
N ILE A 23 5.02 0.76 3.99
CA ILE A 23 4.19 -0.45 3.95
C ILE A 23 5.01 -1.64 3.47
N LYS A 24 4.56 -2.87 3.76
CA LYS A 24 5.29 -4.09 3.41
C LYS A 24 4.65 -4.79 2.23
N ASP A 25 5.46 -5.10 1.22
CA ASP A 25 5.06 -6.02 0.16
C ASP A 25 4.87 -7.43 0.73
N ARG A 26 3.73 -8.06 0.46
CA ARG A 26 3.44 -9.47 0.77
C ARG A 26 3.01 -10.25 -0.47
N SER A 27 3.13 -9.65 -1.66
CA SER A 27 2.69 -10.24 -2.93
C SER A 27 3.38 -11.56 -3.29
N ARG A 28 4.55 -11.82 -2.70
CA ARG A 28 5.33 -13.05 -2.88
C ARG A 28 5.07 -14.11 -1.80
N GLU A 29 4.27 -13.79 -0.79
CA GLU A 29 3.88 -14.76 0.25
C GLU A 29 2.72 -15.60 -0.26
N HIS A 30 2.74 -16.91 0.02
CA HIS A 30 1.70 -17.84 -0.40
C HIS A 30 0.32 -17.38 0.10
N GLY A 31 -0.65 -17.25 -0.81
CA GLY A 31 -2.01 -16.79 -0.49
C GLY A 31 -2.15 -15.28 -0.30
N CYS A 32 -1.07 -14.52 -0.51
CA CYS A 32 -1.04 -13.06 -0.44
C CYS A 32 -0.69 -12.43 -1.79
N GLU A 33 -0.93 -13.13 -2.91
CA GLU A 33 -0.64 -12.64 -4.25
C GLU A 33 -1.32 -11.28 -4.48
N GLY A 34 -0.54 -10.28 -4.87
CA GLY A 34 -1.00 -8.91 -5.05
C GLY A 34 -1.42 -8.18 -3.76
N CYS A 35 -0.99 -8.64 -2.58
CA CYS A 35 -1.29 -7.98 -1.30
C CYS A 35 -0.11 -7.19 -0.74
N VAL A 36 -0.44 -6.10 -0.05
CA VAL A 36 0.46 -5.33 0.80
C VAL A 36 -0.05 -5.33 2.24
N ARG A 37 0.85 -5.14 3.20
CA ARG A 37 0.52 -5.05 4.63
C ARG A 37 0.86 -3.67 5.16
N MET A 38 -0.14 -3.03 5.73
CA MET A 38 -0.01 -1.75 6.44
C MET A 38 -0.23 -1.97 7.94
N THR A 39 0.61 -1.36 8.77
CA THR A 39 0.39 -1.30 10.22
C THR A 39 -0.64 -0.21 10.50
N ALA A 40 -1.67 -0.51 11.30
CA ALA A 40 -2.58 0.53 11.78
C ALA A 40 -1.85 1.33 12.86
N GLY A 41 -1.66 2.63 12.61
CA GLY A 41 -1.02 3.55 13.53
C GLY A 41 -2.02 4.52 14.14
N VAL A 42 -1.56 5.72 14.51
CA VAL A 42 -2.46 6.83 14.83
C VAL A 42 -3.34 7.18 13.63
N VAL A 43 -4.49 7.79 13.91
CA VAL A 43 -5.50 8.14 12.89
C VAL A 43 -4.88 8.98 11.77
N GLU A 44 -4.10 10.01 12.12
CA GLU A 44 -3.45 10.90 11.16
C GLU A 44 -2.56 10.13 10.16
N HIS A 45 -1.68 9.25 10.65
CA HIS A 45 -0.81 8.45 9.78
C HIS A 45 -1.61 7.50 8.88
N THR A 46 -2.67 6.91 9.42
CA THR A 46 -3.51 5.98 8.68
C THR A 46 -4.27 6.72 7.57
N THR A 47 -4.86 7.88 7.88
CA THR A 47 -5.54 8.73 6.89
C THR A 47 -4.60 9.19 5.80
N ARG A 48 -3.38 9.63 6.15
CA ARG A 48 -2.37 10.03 5.16
C ARG A 48 -1.97 8.88 4.23
N ALA A 49 -1.81 7.68 4.78
CA ALA A 49 -1.49 6.49 3.98
C ALA A 49 -2.65 6.07 3.06
N LEU A 50 -3.90 6.19 3.51
CA LEU A 50 -5.08 5.92 2.68
C LEU A 50 -5.17 6.89 1.50
N ALA A 51 -5.01 8.20 1.74
CA ALA A 51 -5.05 9.20 0.68
C ALA A 51 -3.94 8.98 -0.38
N ALA A 52 -2.71 8.67 0.06
CA ALA A 52 -1.60 8.32 -0.83
C ALA A 52 -1.89 7.07 -1.69
N MET A 53 -2.50 6.04 -1.10
CA MET A 53 -2.90 4.85 -1.88
C MET A 53 -4.01 5.17 -2.88
N GLU A 54 -5.01 5.96 -2.48
CA GLU A 54 -6.11 6.35 -3.35
C GLU A 54 -5.60 7.16 -4.55
N GLU A 55 -4.72 8.13 -4.31
CA GLU A 55 -4.06 8.91 -5.37
C GLU A 55 -3.34 7.99 -6.36
N PHE A 56 -2.50 7.06 -5.88
CA PHE A 56 -1.73 6.18 -6.76
C PHE A 56 -2.58 5.14 -7.51
N LEU A 57 -3.62 4.60 -6.86
CA LEU A 57 -4.47 3.56 -7.44
C LEU A 57 -5.50 4.14 -8.42
N CYS A 58 -6.08 5.29 -8.10
CA CYS A 58 -7.12 5.93 -8.92
C CYS A 58 -6.56 6.83 -10.03
N ALA A 59 -5.38 7.44 -9.85
CA ALA A 59 -4.77 8.27 -10.90
C ALA A 59 -4.12 7.45 -12.03
N ALA A 60 -3.89 6.15 -11.81
CA ALA A 60 -3.38 5.24 -12.81
C ALA A 60 -4.55 4.46 -13.41
N GLN A 61 -5.25 5.12 -14.34
CA GLN A 61 -6.14 4.47 -15.30
C GLN A 61 -5.34 3.69 -16.34
#